data_AF-A0A402B8P1-F1
#
_entry.id   AF-A0A402B8P1-F1
#
_cell.length_a   1.000
_cell.length_b   1.000
_cell.length_c   1.000
_cell.angle_alpha   90.00
_cell.angle_beta   90.00
_cell.angle_gamma   90.00
#
_symmetry.space_group_name_H-M   'P 1'
#
loop_
_entity.id
_entity.type
_entity.pdbx_description
1 polymer ?
#
loop_
_entity_poly.entity_id
_entity_poly.type
_entity_poly.pdbx_seq_one_letter_code
_entity_poly.pdbx_strand_id
1 'polypeptide(L)'
;MYRYKGFDSALCGGSMAALEAIVNAWMEGERPRIRQMSQSVRGQHIILSFVYEDTHELEQRIALQNPATAITGGYPRFFEDDTVEDRPTNPSIPATPPPMH
;
A
#
# COMPACT_ATOMS: atom_id res chain seq x y z
N MET A 1 3.95 -5.52 -12.01
CA MET A 1 4.74 -6.79 -11.98
C MET A 1 5.81 -6.69 -10.89
N TYR A 2 6.30 -7.79 -10.27
CA TYR A 2 7.39 -7.70 -9.28
C TYR A 2 8.73 -7.44 -9.97
N ARG A 3 9.54 -6.55 -9.40
CA ARG A 3 10.87 -6.15 -9.88
C ARG A 3 11.91 -6.32 -8.78
N TYR A 4 13.18 -6.41 -9.17
CA TYR A 4 14.33 -6.55 -8.28
C TYR A 4 15.31 -5.40 -8.48
N LYS A 5 15.88 -4.87 -7.40
CA LYS A 5 17.00 -3.90 -7.43
C LYS A 5 17.98 -4.19 -6.30
N GLY A 6 19.27 -4.17 -6.62
CA GLY A 6 20.35 -4.40 -5.66
C GLY A 6 21.27 -3.18 -5.56
N PHE A 7 21.79 -2.91 -4.37
CA PHE A 7 22.79 -1.88 -4.11
C PHE A 7 23.96 -2.50 -3.36
N ASP A 8 25.19 -2.16 -3.78
CA ASP A 8 26.41 -2.69 -3.19
C ASP A 8 27.30 -1.53 -2.72
N SER A 9 27.68 -1.55 -1.45
CA SER A 9 28.64 -0.59 -0.88
C SER A 9 29.99 -0.59 -1.60
N ALA A 10 30.42 -1.69 -2.24
CA ALA A 10 31.65 -1.75 -3.01
C ALA A 10 31.64 -0.78 -4.20
N LEU A 11 30.47 -0.60 -4.84
CA LEU A 11 30.28 0.38 -5.91
C LEU A 11 30.25 1.82 -5.40
N CYS A 12 30.10 1.99 -4.09
CA CYS A 12 30.07 3.27 -3.38
C CYS A 12 31.42 3.59 -2.71
N GLY A 13 32.51 2.94 -3.15
CA GLY A 13 33.85 3.10 -2.56
C GLY A 13 33.95 2.61 -1.10
N GLY A 14 33.06 1.72 -0.67
CA GLY A 14 32.96 1.26 0.71
C GLY A 14 32.33 2.29 1.68
N SER A 15 31.91 3.45 1.18
CA SER A 15 31.26 4.48 2.01
C SER A 15 29.80 4.14 2.25
N MET A 16 29.43 3.95 3.52
CA MET A 16 28.04 3.73 3.92
C MET A 16 27.15 4.93 3.59
N ALA A 17 27.67 6.15 3.76
CA ALA A 17 26.94 7.37 3.45
C ALA A 17 26.64 7.50 1.95
N ALA A 18 27.57 7.09 1.09
CA ALA A 18 27.34 7.09 -0.35
C ALA A 18 26.31 6.03 -0.78
N LEU A 19 26.36 4.84 -0.16
CA LEU A 19 25.36 3.80 -0.38
C LEU A 19 23.96 4.30 0.01
N GLU A 20 23.84 4.89 1.20
CA GLU A 20 22.59 5.45 1.70
C GLU A 20 22.05 6.54 0.78
N ALA A 21 22.90 7.47 0.34
CA ALA A 21 22.50 8.56 -0.56
C ALA A 21 21.91 8.03 -1.88
N ILE A 22 22.52 6.99 -2.47
CA ILE A 22 22.03 6.39 -3.73
C ILE A 22 20.71 5.65 -3.52
N VAL A 23 20.57 4.91 -2.41
CA VAL A 23 19.32 4.23 -2.07
C VAL A 23 18.21 5.24 -1.83
N ASN A 24 18.48 6.32 -1.10
CA ASN A 24 17.51 7.37 -0.81
C ASN A 24 17.08 8.09 -2.10
N ALA A 25 18.03 8.46 -2.96
CA ALA A 25 17.72 9.07 -4.26
C ALA A 25 16.83 8.17 -5.12
N TRP A 26 17.07 6.86 -5.11
CA TRP A 26 16.19 5.90 -5.78
C TRP A 26 14.79 5.86 -5.17
N MET A 27 14.69 5.74 -3.85
CA MET A 27 13.42 5.68 -3.14
C MET A 27 12.58 6.93 -3.37
N GLU A 28 13.21 8.11 -3.41
CA GLU A 28 12.54 9.38 -3.67
C GLU A 28 12.10 9.53 -5.13
N GLY A 29 12.96 9.14 -6.08
CA GLY A 29 12.71 9.29 -7.51
C GLY A 29 11.68 8.30 -8.06
N GLU A 30 11.79 7.02 -7.72
CA GLU A 30 10.92 5.96 -8.26
C GLU A 30 9.73 5.65 -7.34
N ARG A 31 9.79 6.05 -6.05
CA ARG A 31 8.78 5.74 -5.02
C ARG A 31 8.28 4.28 -5.10
N PRO A 32 9.20 3.30 -5.13
CA PRO A 32 8.85 1.90 -5.33
C PRO A 32 8.05 1.37 -4.15
N ARG A 33 7.02 0.55 -4.42
CA ARG A 33 6.31 -0.16 -3.34
C ARG A 33 7.12 -1.39 -2.94
N ILE A 34 7.95 -1.24 -1.91
CA ILE A 34 8.79 -2.34 -1.41
C ILE A 34 7.93 -3.48 -0.87
N ARG A 35 8.24 -4.71 -1.28
CA ARG A 35 7.58 -5.95 -0.87
C ARG A 35 8.47 -6.81 0.01
N GLN A 36 9.75 -6.85 -0.33
CA GLN A 36 10.76 -7.51 0.47
C GLN A 36 12.05 -6.71 0.38
N MET A 37 12.75 -6.63 1.50
CA MET A 37 14.11 -6.14 1.58
C MET A 37 14.95 -7.20 2.30
N SER A 38 16.17 -7.40 1.82
CA SER A 38 17.18 -8.16 2.54
C SER A 38 18.52 -7.45 2.49
N GLN A 39 19.32 -7.69 3.52
CA GLN A 39 20.69 -7.23 3.62
C GLN A 39 21.59 -8.45 3.74
N SER A 40 22.70 -8.43 3.02
CA SER A 40 23.78 -9.40 3.17
C SER A 40 25.13 -8.71 3.24
N VAL A 41 26.12 -9.43 3.74
CA VAL A 41 27.50 -8.93 3.88
C VAL A 41 28.42 -9.85 3.08
N ARG A 42 29.27 -9.26 2.24
CA ARG A 42 30.30 -9.94 1.45
C ARG A 42 31.65 -9.30 1.76
N GLY A 43 32.42 -9.91 2.66
CA GLY A 43 33.66 -9.33 3.16
C GLY A 43 33.37 -8.08 3.99
N GLN A 44 33.93 -6.93 3.60
CA GLN A 44 33.69 -5.62 4.25
C GLN A 44 32.53 -4.84 3.61
N HIS A 45 31.86 -5.43 2.60
CA HIS A 45 30.84 -4.76 1.83
C HIS A 45 29.45 -5.25 2.19
N ILE A 46 28.51 -4.32 2.30
CA ILE A 46 27.08 -4.57 2.47
C ILE A 46 26.41 -4.57 1.10
N ILE A 47 25.52 -5.53 0.89
CA ILE A 47 24.64 -5.62 -0.27
C ILE A 47 23.20 -5.51 0.23
N LEU A 48 22.45 -4.57 -0.33
CA LEU A 48 21.03 -4.38 -0.10
C LEU A 48 20.26 -4.90 -1.31
N SER A 49 19.24 -5.71 -1.08
CA SER A 49 18.41 -6.33 -2.11
C SER A 49 16.95 -6.00 -1.87
N PHE A 50 16.28 -5.49 -2.89
CA PHE A 50 14.89 -5.08 -2.84
C PHE A 50 14.08 -5.82 -3.90
N VAL A 51 12.96 -6.40 -3.47
CA VAL A 51 11.86 -6.81 -4.35
C VAL A 51 10.74 -5.80 -4.17
N TYR A 52 10.26 -5.22 -5.26
CA TYR A 52 9.28 -4.14 -5.24
C TYR A 52 8.27 -4.26 -6.38
N GLU A 53 7.15 -3.58 -6.22
CA GLU A 53 6.18 -3.35 -7.30
C GLU A 53 6.38 -1.97 -7.90
N ASP A 54 6.22 -1.90 -9.22
CA ASP A 54 6.17 -0.65 -9.95
C ASP A 54 4.84 0.05 -9.68
N THR A 55 4.91 1.19 -9.00
CA THR A 55 3.74 1.99 -8.61
C THR A 55 3.15 2.73 -9.80
N HIS A 56 3.94 3.03 -10.84
CA HIS A 56 3.44 3.68 -12.05
C HIS A 56 2.45 2.81 -12.82
N GLU A 57 2.66 1.48 -12.87
CA GLU A 57 1.68 0.57 -13.49
C GLU A 57 0.35 0.55 -12.74
N LEU A 58 0.39 0.65 -11.41
CA LEU A 58 -0.81 0.65 -10.57
C LEU A 58 -1.57 1.98 -10.72
N GLU A 59 -0.86 3.11 -10.67
CA GLU A 59 -1.45 4.44 -10.86
C GLU A 59 -2.04 4.61 -12.27
N GLN A 60 -1.37 4.14 -13.31
CA GLN A 60 -1.91 4.17 -14.68
C GLN A 60 -3.18 3.32 -14.80
N ARG A 61 -3.23 2.14 -14.19
CA ARG A 61 -4.45 1.30 -14.19
C ARG A 61 -5.59 1.97 -13.44
N ILE A 62 -5.32 2.62 -12.31
CA ILE A 62 -6.32 3.41 -11.57
C ILE A 62 -6.80 4.59 -12.43
N ALA A 63 -5.90 5.31 -13.09
CA ALA A 63 -6.25 6.42 -13.96
C ALA A 63 -7.07 5.98 -15.20
N LEU A 64 -6.73 4.84 -15.82
CA LEU A 64 -7.44 4.26 -16.95
C LEU A 64 -8.77 3.59 -16.57
N GLN A 65 -8.95 3.17 -15.31
CA GLN A 65 -10.23 2.71 -14.78
C GLN A 65 -11.15 3.87 -14.38
N ASN A 66 -10.69 5.13 -14.49
CA ASN A 66 -11.45 6.31 -14.12
C ASN A 66 -11.84 7.27 -15.28
N PRO A 67 -12.33 6.82 -16.46
CA PRO A 67 -13.00 7.69 -17.41
C PRO A 67 -14.46 8.01 -17.03
N ALA A 68 -14.96 7.58 -15.85
CA ALA A 68 -16.38 7.64 -15.51
C ALA A 68 -16.80 8.66 -14.43
N THR A 69 -15.91 9.52 -13.90
CA THR A 69 -16.28 10.45 -12.81
C THR A 69 -15.86 11.91 -13.01
N ALA A 70 -15.47 12.30 -14.22
CA ALA A 70 -15.41 13.71 -14.61
C ALA A 70 -16.02 13.78 -16.01
N ILE A 71 -17.33 13.96 -16.20
CA ILE A 71 -18.07 15.19 -15.94
C ILE A 71 -19.57 14.80 -15.95
N THR A 72 -20.20 14.68 -14.77
CA THR A 72 -21.56 15.14 -14.40
C THR A 72 -22.00 14.45 -13.10
N GLY A 73 -21.88 15.15 -11.97
CA GLY A 73 -22.83 15.05 -10.85
C GLY A 73 -22.78 13.84 -9.92
N GLY A 74 -21.62 13.48 -9.38
CA GLY A 74 -21.54 12.48 -8.30
C GLY A 74 -20.33 12.70 -7.40
N TYR A 75 -20.55 13.34 -6.24
CA TYR A 75 -19.54 13.52 -5.20
C TYR A 75 -18.93 12.18 -4.78
N PRO A 76 -17.59 12.11 -4.57
CA PRO A 76 -17.00 10.93 -3.97
C PRO A 76 -17.39 10.90 -2.48
N ARG A 77 -18.28 9.97 -2.11
CA ARG A 77 -18.65 9.71 -0.71
C ARG A 77 -17.47 9.09 0.03
N PHE A 78 -16.51 9.91 0.40
CA PHE A 78 -15.60 9.63 1.50
C PHE A 78 -16.11 10.38 2.73
N PHE A 79 -16.52 9.60 3.74
CA PHE A 79 -16.70 10.03 5.13
C PHE A 79 -17.73 11.13 5.41
N GLU A 80 -18.98 10.72 5.55
CA GLU A 80 -19.91 11.33 6.51
C GLU A 80 -20.51 10.16 7.32
N ASP A 81 -19.86 9.79 8.41
CA ASP A 81 -20.55 9.16 9.55
C ASP A 81 -20.67 10.26 10.60
N ASP A 82 -21.60 11.18 10.31
CA ASP A 82 -22.07 12.17 11.26
C ASP A 82 -22.94 11.40 12.26
N THR A 83 -22.37 11.11 13.42
CA THR A 83 -23.06 10.45 14.53
C THR A 83 -24.15 11.37 15.08
N VAL A 84 -25.37 11.26 14.55
CA VAL A 84 -26.58 11.79 15.20
C VAL A 84 -27.73 10.77 15.06
N GLU A 85 -27.80 9.90 16.07
CA GLU A 85 -28.99 9.62 16.89
C GLU A 85 -30.34 9.35 16.17
N ASP A 86 -30.76 8.08 16.12
CA ASP A 86 -32.17 7.75 16.43
C ASP A 86 -32.33 6.31 16.96
N ARG A 87 -33.10 6.23 18.05
CA ARG A 87 -33.43 5.09 18.90
C ARG A 87 -34.06 3.90 18.12
N PRO A 88 -33.56 2.66 18.25
CA PRO A 88 -34.40 1.50 17.94
C PRO A 88 -35.33 1.25 19.13
N THR A 89 -36.56 1.76 19.05
CA THR A 89 -37.66 1.32 19.91
C THR A 89 -37.91 -0.15 19.66
N ASN A 90 -37.53 -0.97 20.64
CA ASN A 90 -37.81 -2.39 20.77
C ASN A 90 -39.31 -2.70 20.51
N PRO A 91 -39.67 -3.56 19.54
CA PRO A 91 -40.93 -4.27 19.55
C PRO A 91 -40.71 -5.69 20.08
N SER A 92 -41.12 -5.86 21.35
CA SER A 92 -41.57 -7.09 22.03
C SER A 92 -41.46 -8.42 21.27
N ILE A 93 -40.76 -9.38 21.87
CA ILE A 93 -40.79 -10.80 21.48
C ILE A 93 -42.12 -11.43 21.92
N PRO A 94 -42.83 -12.14 21.04
CA PRO A 94 -43.48 -13.41 21.40
C PRO A 94 -43.21 -14.47 20.30
N ALA A 95 -43.19 -15.79 20.46
CA ALA A 95 -43.37 -16.72 21.56
C ALA A 95 -42.80 -18.09 21.11
N THR A 96 -42.52 -18.95 22.10
CA THR A 96 -42.29 -20.42 22.10
C THR A 96 -42.36 -21.26 20.79
N PRO A 97 -41.43 -22.22 20.59
CA PRO A 97 -41.53 -23.24 19.54
C PRO A 97 -42.59 -24.31 19.87
N PRO A 98 -43.23 -24.96 18.87
CA PRO A 98 -44.23 -26.00 19.11
C PRO A 98 -43.60 -27.35 19.50
N PRO A 99 -44.35 -28.23 20.21
CA PRO A 99 -43.85 -29.53 20.66
C PRO A 99 -43.83 -30.54 19.50
N MET A 100 -42.73 -31.28 19.40
CA MET A 100 -42.60 -32.46 18.53
C MET A 100 -43.22 -33.66 19.24
N HIS A 101 -44.10 -34.37 18.55
CA HIS A 101 -44.83 -35.53 19.05
C HIS A 101 -44.05 -36.84 18.86
#